data_AF-A0A7Y5PNB2-F1
#
_entry.id   AF-A0A7Y5PNB2-F1
#
_cell.length_a   1.000
_cell.length_b   1.000
_cell.length_c   1.000
_cell.angle_alpha   90.00
_cell.angle_beta   90.00
_cell.angle_gamma   90.00
#
_symmetry.space_group_name_H-M   'P 1'
#
loop_
_entity.id
_entity.type
_entity.pdbx_description
1 polymer ?
#
loop_
_entity_poly.entity_id
_entity_poly.type
_entity_poly.pdbx_seq_one_letter_code
_entity_poly.pdbx_strand_id
1 'polypeptide(L)'
;MNDSDPGKGSAKSQLKLGLLQHNLGYLMRVARNVVMQSSGEFVGDLGYVTGQITLLGLIAANEGTAQNDLGRALLMRKSQVTGLIQDLVARGLVERSAQGADRRFNAVKLTPAGEKAWHQARDRIGRHSASLLVEFSDAERDELLRLLRKLIATNLQEVDFELD
;
A
#
# COMPACT_ATOMS: atom_id res chain seq x y z
N MET A 1 19.63 -50.54 23.73
CA MET A 1 20.22 -49.36 24.39
C MET A 1 20.32 -48.25 23.36
N ASN A 2 19.91 -47.07 23.80
CA ASN A 2 19.67 -45.84 23.07
C ASN A 2 20.98 -45.17 22.63
N ASP A 3 21.00 -44.55 21.44
CA ASP A 3 21.53 -43.19 21.27
C ASP A 3 21.17 -42.66 19.88
N SER A 4 19.96 -42.11 19.82
CA SER A 4 19.61 -41.09 18.85
C SER A 4 20.24 -39.77 19.30
N ASP A 5 21.21 -39.25 18.56
CA ASP A 5 21.72 -37.89 18.73
C ASP A 5 20.65 -36.88 18.26
N PRO A 6 20.07 -36.04 19.15
CA PRO A 6 19.00 -35.14 18.80
C PRO A 6 19.55 -33.84 18.21
N GLY A 7 19.11 -33.54 16.99
CA GLY A 7 18.91 -32.21 16.41
C GLY A 7 19.74 -31.03 16.97
N LYS A 8 20.83 -30.70 16.27
CA LYS A 8 21.39 -29.33 16.27
C LYS A 8 20.43 -28.38 15.56
N GLY A 9 19.39 -27.94 16.25
CA GLY A 9 18.70 -26.69 15.92
C GLY A 9 19.68 -25.54 16.10
N SER A 10 20.15 -24.95 15.01
CA SER A 10 20.98 -23.75 15.01
C SER A 10 20.28 -22.66 15.83
N ALA A 11 20.78 -22.39 17.04
CA ALA A 11 20.34 -21.27 17.85
C ALA A 11 20.49 -19.98 17.03
N LYS A 12 19.37 -19.32 16.71
CA LYS A 12 19.38 -18.04 15.99
C LYS A 12 20.24 -17.05 16.79
N SER A 13 21.41 -16.70 16.26
CA SER A 13 22.28 -15.69 16.85
C SER A 13 21.51 -14.38 16.99
N GLN A 14 21.30 -13.90 18.22
CA GLN A 14 20.66 -12.62 18.48
C GLN A 14 21.62 -11.48 18.09
N LEU A 15 21.31 -10.78 17.01
CA LEU A 15 22.05 -9.59 16.59
C LEU A 15 21.61 -8.37 17.43
N LYS A 16 22.58 -7.58 17.90
CA LYS A 16 22.31 -6.29 18.55
C LYS A 16 22.12 -5.21 17.49
N LEU A 17 21.04 -4.43 17.59
CA LEU A 17 20.74 -3.36 16.61
C LEU A 17 21.64 -2.12 16.76
N GLY A 18 22.20 -1.88 17.95
CA GLY A 18 23.04 -0.70 18.21
C GLY A 18 22.34 0.60 17.81
N LEU A 19 23.02 1.46 17.06
CA LEU A 19 22.47 2.74 16.58
C LEU A 19 21.24 2.58 15.67
N LEU A 20 21.05 1.42 15.04
CA LEU A 20 19.91 1.19 14.12
C LEU A 20 18.56 1.22 14.83
N GLN A 21 18.52 0.94 16.14
CA GLN A 21 17.26 0.96 16.91
C GLN A 21 16.63 2.36 17.01
N HIS A 22 17.40 3.42 16.71
CA HIS A 22 16.92 4.81 16.67
C HIS A 22 17.04 5.42 15.27
N ASN A 23 17.37 4.61 14.25
CA ASN A 23 17.48 5.08 12.89
C ASN A 23 16.13 4.97 12.18
N LEU A 24 15.50 6.12 11.90
CA LEU A 24 14.19 6.19 11.25
C LEU A 24 14.14 5.41 9.93
N GLY A 25 15.14 5.55 9.06
CA GLY A 25 15.18 4.86 7.78
C GLY A 25 15.23 3.33 7.92
N TYR A 26 15.99 2.84 8.88
CA TYR A 26 16.05 1.42 9.21
C TYR A 26 14.72 0.90 9.76
N LEU A 27 14.15 1.59 10.76
CA LEU A 27 12.88 1.20 11.37
C LEU A 27 11.74 1.22 10.33
N MET A 28 11.67 2.25 9.47
CA MET A 28 10.69 2.33 8.39
C MET A 28 10.84 1.18 7.40
N ARG A 29 12.08 0.82 7.03
CA ARG A 29 12.34 -0.32 6.14
C ARG A 29 11.88 -1.64 6.76
N VAL A 30 12.21 -1.89 8.02
CA VAL A 30 11.82 -3.13 8.72
C VAL A 30 10.32 -3.17 8.95
N ALA A 31 9.72 -2.07 9.42
CA ALA A 31 8.27 -1.95 9.60
C ALA A 31 7.53 -2.20 8.27
N ARG A 32 7.97 -1.58 7.16
CA ARG A 32 7.42 -1.86 5.83
C ARG A 32 7.49 -3.35 5.51
N ASN A 33 8.61 -4.02 5.76
CA ASN A 33 8.76 -5.44 5.47
C ASN A 33 7.82 -6.31 6.32
N VAL A 34 7.66 -6.00 7.61
CA VAL A 34 6.70 -6.68 8.50
C VAL A 34 5.26 -6.51 7.99
N VAL A 35 4.88 -5.28 7.60
CA VAL A 35 3.56 -4.99 7.03
C VAL A 35 3.36 -5.71 5.70
N MET A 36 4.40 -5.85 4.87
CA MET A 36 4.33 -6.51 3.56
C MET A 36 4.37 -8.05 3.63
N GLN A 37 5.06 -8.63 4.62
CA GLN A 37 5.24 -10.09 4.75
C GLN A 37 3.91 -10.82 4.95
N SER A 38 2.97 -10.14 5.58
CA SER A 38 1.62 -10.58 5.90
C SER A 38 0.62 -10.28 4.77
N SER A 39 0.99 -9.43 3.82
CA SER A 39 0.19 -9.11 2.62
C SER A 39 0.22 -10.21 1.55
N GLY A 40 1.29 -11.02 1.49
CA GLY A 40 1.49 -12.03 0.44
C GLY A 40 0.40 -13.11 0.38
N GLU A 41 -0.18 -13.48 1.53
CA GLU A 41 -1.28 -14.45 1.62
C GLU A 41 -2.66 -13.79 1.45
N PHE A 42 -2.70 -12.46 1.51
CA PHE A 42 -3.90 -11.78 1.96
C PHE A 42 -4.64 -11.00 0.86
N VAL A 43 -3.94 -10.65 -0.21
CA VAL A 43 -4.40 -9.62 -1.15
C VAL A 43 -4.92 -10.20 -2.48
N GLY A 44 -4.85 -11.52 -2.67
CA GLY A 44 -5.29 -12.20 -3.90
C GLY A 44 -4.44 -11.80 -5.11
N ASP A 45 -5.00 -11.85 -6.31
CA ASP A 45 -4.30 -11.54 -7.57
C ASP A 45 -4.01 -10.03 -7.79
N LEU A 46 -4.37 -9.19 -6.82
CA LEU A 46 -4.04 -7.77 -6.85
C LEU A 46 -2.83 -7.52 -5.96
N GLY A 47 -1.80 -6.88 -6.50
CA GLY A 47 -0.56 -6.64 -5.75
C GLY A 47 -0.68 -5.39 -4.87
N TYR A 48 -0.56 -5.57 -3.56
CA TYR A 48 -0.30 -4.44 -2.65
C TYR A 48 1.07 -3.81 -2.96
N VAL A 49 2.09 -4.65 -3.20
CA VAL A 49 3.47 -4.22 -3.50
C VAL A 49 3.57 -3.49 -4.84
N THR A 50 2.76 -3.86 -5.83
CA THR A 50 2.74 -3.21 -7.14
C THR A 50 2.00 -1.87 -7.10
N GLY A 51 1.22 -1.60 -6.05
CA GLY A 51 0.42 -0.38 -5.90
C GLY A 51 -0.94 -0.41 -6.60
N GLN A 52 -1.32 -1.55 -7.18
CA GLN A 52 -2.62 -1.71 -7.88
C GLN A 52 -3.80 -1.41 -6.96
N ILE A 53 -3.75 -1.86 -5.71
CA ILE A 53 -4.86 -1.65 -4.76
C ILE A 53 -4.91 -0.22 -4.26
N THR A 54 -3.76 0.39 -3.99
CA THR A 54 -3.72 1.81 -3.63
C THR A 54 -4.30 2.65 -4.76
N LEU A 55 -3.99 2.30 -6.01
CA LEU A 55 -4.55 2.97 -7.17
C LEU A 55 -6.07 2.74 -7.34
N LEU A 56 -6.57 1.52 -7.13
CA LEU A 56 -8.01 1.26 -7.11
C LEU A 56 -8.73 2.08 -6.03
N GLY A 57 -8.17 2.15 -4.81
CA GLY A 57 -8.73 2.95 -3.72
C GLY A 57 -8.74 4.45 -4.02
N LEU A 58 -7.68 4.97 -4.62
CA LEU A 58 -7.63 6.37 -5.04
C LEU A 58 -8.65 6.68 -6.15
N ILE A 59 -8.80 5.80 -7.13
CA ILE A 59 -9.80 5.98 -8.20
C ILE A 59 -11.22 5.87 -7.64
N ALA A 60 -11.48 4.93 -6.72
CA ALA A 60 -12.78 4.79 -6.06
C ALA A 60 -13.17 6.05 -5.27
N ALA A 61 -12.20 6.68 -4.60
CA ALA A 61 -12.43 7.91 -3.84
C ALA A 61 -12.52 9.17 -4.73
N ASN A 62 -12.03 9.10 -5.97
CA ASN A 62 -11.91 10.26 -6.86
C ASN A 62 -12.30 9.87 -8.29
N GLU A 63 -13.60 9.66 -8.52
CA GLU A 63 -14.11 9.29 -9.84
C GLU A 63 -13.83 10.39 -10.88
N GLY A 64 -13.27 10.01 -12.04
CA GLY A 64 -12.97 10.96 -13.12
C GLY A 64 -11.64 11.69 -12.97
N THR A 65 -10.84 11.39 -11.95
CA THR A 65 -9.50 11.97 -11.77
C THR A 65 -8.58 11.67 -12.95
N ALA A 66 -7.77 12.66 -13.31
CA ALA A 66 -6.77 12.50 -14.35
C ALA A 66 -5.62 11.62 -13.87
N GLN A 67 -5.16 10.72 -14.74
CA GLN A 67 -4.02 9.83 -14.47
C GLN A 67 -2.75 10.55 -13.93
N ASN A 68 -2.50 11.80 -14.33
CA ASN A 68 -1.34 12.56 -13.86
C ASN A 68 -1.41 12.86 -12.35
N ASP A 69 -2.62 13.09 -11.83
CA ASP A 69 -2.83 13.45 -10.42
C ASP A 69 -2.64 12.21 -9.53
N LEU A 70 -3.05 11.04 -10.01
CA LEU A 70 -2.81 9.75 -9.33
C LEU A 70 -1.31 9.45 -9.16
N GLY A 71 -0.47 9.84 -10.13
CA GLY A 71 0.98 9.62 -10.04
C GLY A 71 1.65 10.49 -8.98
N ARG A 72 1.21 11.74 -8.85
CA ARG A 72 1.64 12.64 -7.78
C ARG A 72 1.25 12.09 -6.43
N ALA A 73 0.01 11.62 -6.29
CA ALA A 73 -0.51 11.10 -5.04
C ALA A 73 0.28 9.88 -4.51
N LEU A 74 0.79 9.04 -5.42
CA LEU A 74 1.50 7.81 -5.05
C LEU A 74 3.03 7.98 -4.94
N LEU A 75 3.56 9.19 -5.19
CA LEU A 75 5.00 9.43 -5.37
C LEU A 75 5.61 8.48 -6.42
N MET A 76 4.82 8.15 -7.44
CA MET A 76 5.19 7.23 -8.50
C MET A 76 5.54 7.99 -9.77
N ARG A 77 6.52 7.47 -10.51
CA ARG A 77 6.84 8.01 -11.83
C ARG A 77 5.66 7.78 -12.78
N LYS A 78 5.42 8.71 -13.70
CA LYS A 78 4.32 8.63 -14.70
C LYS A 78 4.27 7.30 -15.45
N SER A 79 5.43 6.74 -15.82
CA SER A 79 5.51 5.45 -16.52
C SER A 79 4.99 4.29 -15.69
N GLN A 80 5.28 4.28 -14.38
CA GLN A 80 4.78 3.27 -13.45
C GLN A 80 3.26 3.33 -13.33
N VAL A 81 2.70 4.52 -13.10
CA VAL A 81 1.24 4.72 -13.01
C VAL A 81 0.56 4.32 -14.32
N THR A 82 1.17 4.66 -15.47
CA THR A 82 0.66 4.24 -16.78
C THR A 82 0.57 2.73 -16.91
N GLY A 83 1.63 2.02 -16.54
CA GLY A 83 1.67 0.56 -16.57
C GLY A 83 0.63 -0.08 -15.66
N LEU A 84 0.47 0.45 -14.43
CA LEU A 84 -0.55 -0.03 -13.48
C LEU A 84 -1.97 0.17 -14.00
N ILE A 85 -2.28 1.35 -14.57
CA ILE A 85 -3.61 1.59 -15.15
C ILE A 85 -3.83 0.70 -16.36
N GLN A 86 -2.84 0.52 -17.23
CA GLN A 86 -2.95 -0.37 -18.38
C GLN A 86 -3.25 -1.82 -17.95
N ASP A 87 -2.58 -2.32 -16.92
CA ASP A 87 -2.85 -3.65 -16.37
C ASP A 87 -4.26 -3.74 -15.78
N LEU A 88 -4.69 -2.75 -14.98
CA LEU A 88 -6.04 -2.73 -14.41
C LEU A 88 -7.14 -2.63 -15.50
N VAL A 89 -6.89 -1.93 -16.60
CA VAL A 89 -7.77 -1.89 -17.77
C VAL A 89 -7.79 -3.24 -18.49
N ALA A 90 -6.64 -3.88 -18.69
CA ALA A 90 -6.56 -5.21 -19.30
C ALA A 90 -7.30 -6.28 -18.48
N ARG A 91 -7.36 -6.10 -17.16
CA ARG A 91 -8.13 -6.94 -16.23
C ARG A 91 -9.62 -6.55 -16.12
N GLY A 92 -10.06 -5.52 -16.84
CA GLY A 92 -11.44 -5.03 -16.81
C GLY A 92 -11.87 -4.38 -15.50
N LEU A 93 -10.92 -3.97 -14.65
CA LEU A 93 -11.19 -3.35 -13.34
C LEU A 93 -11.30 -1.82 -13.43
N VAL A 94 -10.64 -1.21 -14.40
CA VAL A 94 -10.66 0.24 -14.64
C VAL A 94 -11.05 0.48 -16.09
N GLU A 95 -11.78 1.56 -16.35
CA GLU A 95 -12.02 2.06 -17.69
C GLU A 95 -11.53 3.51 -17.84
N ARG A 96 -11.11 3.85 -19.06
CA ARG A 96 -10.69 5.21 -19.42
C ARG A 96 -11.90 5.92 -20.02
N SER A 97 -12.23 7.08 -19.47
CA SER A 97 -13.28 7.93 -20.03
C SER A 97 -12.65 8.98 -20.94
N ALA A 98 -13.12 9.07 -22.19
CA ALA A 98 -12.82 10.19 -23.07
C ALA A 98 -13.91 11.26 -22.85
N GLN A 99 -13.75 12.12 -21.85
CA GLN A 99 -14.64 13.27 -21.70
C GLN A 99 -14.19 14.42 -22.61
N GLY A 100 -15.00 14.74 -23.63
CA GLY A 100 -14.93 16.00 -24.37
C GLY A 100 -13.92 16.07 -25.53
N ALA A 101 -14.01 17.17 -26.31
CA ALA A 101 -13.30 17.39 -27.57
C ALA A 101 -11.77 17.54 -27.45
N ASP A 102 -11.24 17.66 -26.23
CA ASP A 102 -9.81 17.71 -25.99
C ASP A 102 -9.34 16.33 -25.50
N ARG A 103 -8.78 15.53 -26.43
CA ARG A 103 -8.27 14.15 -26.26
C ARG A 103 -7.09 14.04 -25.27
N ARG A 104 -6.98 14.92 -24.28
CA ARG A 104 -5.84 15.05 -23.37
C ARG A 104 -6.14 14.75 -21.89
N PHE A 105 -7.40 14.58 -21.49
CA PHE A 105 -7.72 14.16 -20.12
C PHE A 105 -8.02 12.66 -20.07
N ASN A 106 -7.00 11.89 -19.70
CA ASN A 106 -7.06 10.46 -19.39
C ASN A 106 -7.76 10.24 -18.03
N ALA A 107 -9.04 10.62 -17.94
CA ALA A 107 -9.86 10.33 -16.78
C ALA A 107 -10.03 8.82 -16.63
N VAL A 108 -9.94 8.33 -15.40
CA VAL A 108 -10.13 6.91 -15.08
C VAL A 108 -11.25 6.75 -14.06
N LYS A 109 -11.98 5.64 -14.17
CA LYS A 109 -12.98 5.23 -13.19
C LYS A 109 -12.99 3.72 -13.03
N LEU A 110 -13.51 3.24 -11.90
CA LEU A 110 -13.71 1.82 -11.68
C LEU A 110 -14.87 1.30 -12.53
N THR A 111 -14.72 0.08 -13.04
CA THR A 111 -15.86 -0.67 -13.58
C THR A 111 -16.63 -1.31 -12.41
N PRO A 112 -17.83 -1.88 -12.63
CA PRO A 112 -18.50 -2.67 -11.59
C PRO A 112 -17.64 -3.83 -11.05
N ALA A 113 -16.79 -4.43 -11.90
CA ALA A 113 -15.82 -5.44 -11.47
C ALA A 113 -14.69 -4.85 -10.62
N GLY A 114 -14.23 -3.65 -10.99
CA GLY A 114 -13.26 -2.86 -10.21
C GLY A 114 -13.76 -2.52 -8.82
N GLU A 115 -15.00 -2.04 -8.70
CA GLU A 115 -15.63 -1.71 -7.41
C GLU A 115 -15.70 -2.94 -6.51
N LYS A 116 -16.16 -4.08 -7.04
CA LYS A 116 -16.19 -5.35 -6.31
C LYS A 116 -14.79 -5.76 -5.84
N ALA A 117 -13.79 -5.64 -6.71
CA ALA A 117 -12.40 -5.97 -6.37
C ALA A 117 -11.83 -5.03 -5.29
N TRP A 118 -12.13 -3.73 -5.38
CA TRP A 118 -11.75 -2.74 -4.38
C TRP A 118 -12.39 -3.04 -3.02
N HIS A 119 -13.70 -3.30 -2.97
CA HIS A 119 -14.37 -3.66 -1.71
C HIS A 119 -13.75 -4.88 -1.04
N GLN A 120 -13.48 -5.94 -1.82
CA GLN A 120 -12.82 -7.14 -1.30
C GLN A 120 -11.41 -6.84 -0.79
N ALA A 121 -10.64 -6.03 -1.52
CA ALA A 121 -9.31 -5.61 -1.13
C ALA A 121 -9.31 -4.72 0.12
N ARG A 122 -10.28 -3.81 0.26
CA ARG A 122 -10.45 -2.92 1.42
C ARG A 122 -10.78 -3.72 2.68
N ASP A 123 -11.75 -4.62 2.61
CA ASP A 123 -12.15 -5.46 3.75
C ASP A 123 -11.04 -6.42 4.16
N ARG A 124 -10.24 -6.86 3.19
CA ARG A 124 -8.94 -7.46 3.47
C ARG A 124 -8.09 -6.42 4.21
N ILE A 125 -7.60 -5.35 3.60
CA ILE A 125 -6.67 -4.38 4.23
C ILE A 125 -7.06 -4.04 5.68
N GLY A 126 -8.34 -3.78 5.96
CA GLY A 126 -8.83 -3.52 7.31
C GLY A 126 -8.54 -4.65 8.31
N ARG A 127 -8.84 -5.91 7.98
CA ARG A 127 -8.53 -7.07 8.85
C ARG A 127 -7.02 -7.26 9.03
N HIS A 128 -6.23 -7.01 8.00
CA HIS A 128 -4.77 -7.10 8.10
C HIS A 128 -4.20 -6.04 9.04
N SER A 129 -4.57 -4.78 8.83
CA SER A 129 -4.19 -3.68 9.72
C SER A 129 -4.62 -3.95 11.17
N ALA A 130 -5.83 -4.46 11.39
CA ALA A 130 -6.29 -4.84 12.73
C ALA A 130 -5.43 -5.94 13.37
N SER A 131 -4.99 -6.93 12.58
CA SER A 131 -4.12 -8.01 13.09
C SER A 131 -2.70 -7.53 13.42
N LEU A 132 -2.14 -6.62 12.61
CA LEU A 132 -0.81 -6.04 12.86
C LEU A 132 -0.77 -5.15 14.10
N LEU A 133 -1.90 -4.51 14.41
CA LEU A 133 -2.04 -3.55 15.49
C LEU A 133 -2.81 -4.14 16.68
N VAL A 134 -2.92 -5.48 16.77
CA VAL A 134 -3.72 -6.15 17.81
C VAL A 134 -3.32 -5.76 19.22
N GLU A 135 -2.01 -5.56 19.46
CA GLU A 135 -1.45 -5.13 20.75
C GLU A 135 -1.48 -3.60 20.97
N PHE A 136 -1.91 -2.82 19.97
CA PHE A 136 -2.00 -1.37 20.07
C PHE A 136 -3.39 -0.97 20.56
N SER A 137 -3.45 -0.09 21.54
CA SER A 137 -4.67 0.65 21.90
C SER A 137 -5.12 1.58 20.77
N ASP A 138 -6.38 1.99 20.78
CA ASP A 138 -6.92 2.91 19.76
C ASP A 138 -6.14 4.24 19.72
N ALA A 139 -5.73 4.76 20.89
CA ALA A 139 -4.92 5.97 20.97
C ALA A 139 -3.53 5.81 20.34
N GLU A 140 -2.87 4.65 20.51
CA GLU A 140 -1.57 4.37 19.86
C GLU A 140 -1.71 4.23 18.34
N ARG A 141 -2.81 3.64 17.87
CA ARG A 141 -3.12 3.52 16.44
C ARG A 141 -3.32 4.90 15.81
N ASP A 142 -4.13 5.74 16.44
CA ASP A 142 -4.40 7.10 15.96
C ASP A 142 -3.13 7.94 15.99
N GLU A 143 -2.34 7.85 17.05
CA GLU A 143 -1.07 8.59 17.17
C GLU A 143 -0.05 8.14 16.11
N LEU A 144 0.07 6.83 15.87
CA LEU A 144 0.94 6.30 14.81
C LEU A 144 0.53 6.86 13.45
N LEU A 145 -0.75 6.79 13.09
CA LEU A 145 -1.26 7.29 11.82
C LEU A 145 -1.08 8.80 11.70
N ARG A 146 -1.34 9.55 12.78
CA ARG A 146 -1.13 11.00 12.84
C ARG A 146 0.34 11.38 12.62
N LEU A 147 1.27 10.68 13.26
CA LEU A 147 2.71 10.94 13.11
C LEU A 147 3.22 10.57 11.71
N LEU A 148 2.72 9.48 11.12
CA LEU A 148 3.04 9.11 9.73
C LEU A 148 2.52 10.16 8.74
N ARG A 149 1.26 10.59 8.90
CA ARG A 149 0.67 11.68 8.11
C ARG A 149 1.48 12.97 8.23
N LYS A 150 1.85 13.36 9.46
CA LYS A 150 2.69 14.54 9.71
C LYS A 150 4.06 14.43 9.04
N LEU A 151 4.71 13.26 9.12
CA LEU A 151 6.00 13.01 8.47
C LEU A 151 5.91 13.15 6.94
N ILE A 152 4.83 12.63 6.34
CA ILE A 152 4.58 12.74 4.91
C ILE A 152 4.34 14.21 4.53
N ALA A 153 3.38 14.88 5.18
CA ALA A 153 2.99 16.24 4.85
C ALA A 153 4.15 17.25 4.96
N THR A 154 5.04 17.12 5.94
CA THR A 154 6.16 18.07 6.12
C THR A 154 7.30 17.87 5.13
N ASN A 155 7.37 16.72 4.44
CA ASN A 155 8.47 16.37 3.54
C ASN A 155 8.04 16.24 2.07
N LEU A 156 6.74 16.33 1.78
CA LEU A 156 6.21 16.48 0.43
C LEU A 156 6.20 17.97 0.07
N GLN A 157 7.24 18.45 -0.60
CA GLN A 157 7.29 19.86 -1.04
C GLN A 157 6.38 20.19 -2.24
N GLU A 158 5.66 19.23 -2.82
CA GLU A 158 4.74 19.47 -3.95
C GLU A 158 3.62 18.40 -4.05
N VAL A 159 2.82 18.19 -3.00
CA VAL A 159 1.58 17.42 -3.18
C VAL A 159 0.42 18.08 -2.44
N ASP A 160 -0.52 18.62 -3.23
CA ASP A 160 -1.82 19.10 -2.74
C ASP A 160 -2.62 17.90 -2.23
N PHE A 161 -2.60 17.67 -0.92
CA PHE A 161 -3.52 16.78 -0.23
C PHE A 161 -4.22 17.57 0.88
N GLU A 162 -5.54 17.47 0.96
CA GLU A 162 -6.25 17.58 2.23
C GLU A 162 -6.24 16.18 2.86
N LEU A 163 -5.66 16.09 4.07
CA LEU A 163 -5.74 14.90 4.90
C LEU A 163 -6.97 15.08 5.79
N ASP A 164 -8.09 14.45 5.41
CA ASP A 164 -9.25 14.28 6.29
C ASP A 164 -8.95 13.31 7.45
#